data_AF-A0A820D781-F1
#
_entry.id   AF-A0A820D781-F1
#
_cell.length_a   1.000
_cell.length_b   1.000
_cell.length_c   1.000
_cell.angle_alpha   90.00
_cell.angle_beta   90.00
_cell.angle_gamma   90.00
#
_symmetry.space_group_name_H-M   'P 1'
#
loop_
_entity.id
_entity.type
_entity.pdbx_description
1 polymer ?
#
loop_
_entity_poly.entity_id
_entity_poly.type
_entity_poly.pdbx_seq_one_letter_code
_entity_poly.pdbx_strand_id
1 'polypeptide(L)'
;AKELCNSISLDIESIIETIKLFEIELKDIKRQVNDGNLKIKCDETIDVYSSQFTTICKQLNSIIFQLINAVNQNDEKTIELSIHDILQNLRILIICTRNIIAISNDHQIQETIIERLYDILQRFIHFICESKKTIQTSNEQNKLSNIGHDLSLTLNSCLSNIISQRYFNEAIKQMSEYVYTLAGPYDRKLSLTSINSDDISRSAAILNQATHDLVISTHTGVTQDLAKTSIYFSRAFGDFIDNGIDFVNHQQEDEKRSRLIISLKNVHTSSNQLLERAKSISMEPITINENDIKHQLANAA
;
A
#
# COMPACT_ATOMS: atom_id res chain seq x y z
N ALA A 1 36.30 -39.26 15.93
CA ALA A 1 35.92 -37.95 16.48
C ALA A 1 34.55 -37.60 15.94
N LYS A 2 33.50 -37.83 16.74
CA LYS A 2 32.09 -37.68 16.39
C LYS A 2 31.41 -36.88 17.51
N GLU A 3 31.99 -35.72 17.79
CA GLU A 3 31.58 -34.79 18.85
C GLU A 3 31.81 -33.37 18.33
N LEU A 4 30.92 -32.93 17.44
CA LEU A 4 30.78 -31.52 17.02
C LEU A 4 29.35 -31.17 16.57
N CYS A 5 28.40 -32.12 16.66
CA CYS A 5 27.00 -31.89 16.26
C CYS A 5 26.09 -31.38 17.41
N ASN A 6 26.66 -31.03 18.57
CA ASN A 6 25.90 -30.57 19.75
C ASN A 6 26.09 -29.07 20.07
N SER A 7 26.80 -28.28 19.25
CA SER A 7 27.18 -26.91 19.60
C SER A 7 26.42 -25.78 18.91
N ILE A 8 25.47 -26.06 18.01
CA ILE A 8 24.54 -25.01 17.58
C ILE A 8 23.40 -24.97 18.62
N SER A 9 23.61 -24.21 19.70
CA SER A 9 22.62 -23.96 20.76
C SER A 9 21.51 -22.99 20.32
N LEU A 10 21.03 -23.16 19.10
CA LEU A 10 19.89 -22.43 18.59
C LEU A 10 18.69 -23.32 18.86
N ASP A 11 17.96 -23.01 19.93
CA ASP A 11 16.68 -23.64 20.22
C ASP A 11 15.64 -23.13 19.21
N ILE A 12 15.73 -23.65 17.98
CA ILE A 12 14.82 -23.36 16.88
C ILE A 12 13.38 -23.66 17.29
N GLU A 13 13.15 -24.61 18.20
CA GLU A 13 11.81 -24.92 18.70
C GLU A 13 11.28 -23.77 19.55
N SER A 14 12.06 -23.23 20.49
CA SER A 14 11.73 -22.01 21.23
C SER A 14 11.51 -20.78 20.34
N ILE A 15 12.28 -20.64 19.26
CA ILE A 15 12.10 -19.57 18.26
C ILE A 15 10.77 -19.71 17.53
N ILE A 16 10.43 -20.93 17.08
CA ILE A 16 9.16 -21.23 16.43
C ILE A 16 8.00 -20.98 17.41
N GLU A 17 8.14 -21.37 18.68
CA GLU A 17 7.16 -21.08 19.72
C GLU A 17 6.95 -19.57 19.89
N THR A 18 8.03 -18.78 19.88
CA THR A 18 7.95 -17.32 19.95
C THR A 18 7.16 -16.74 18.78
N ILE A 19 7.38 -17.22 17.55
CA ILE A 19 6.60 -16.77 16.38
C ILE A 19 5.13 -17.23 16.47
N LYS A 20 4.86 -18.41 17.03
CA LYS A 20 3.48 -18.84 17.29
C LYS A 20 2.79 -17.98 18.35
N LEU A 21 3.51 -17.49 19.35
CA LEU A 21 2.97 -16.53 20.32
C LEU A 21 2.58 -15.21 19.63
N PHE A 22 3.38 -14.75 18.65
CA PHE A 22 3.03 -13.60 17.81
C PHE A 22 1.74 -13.81 17.00
N GLU A 23 1.51 -15.02 16.49
CA GLU A 23 0.26 -15.35 15.79
C GLU A 23 -0.96 -15.32 16.73
N ILE A 24 -0.79 -15.77 17.97
CA ILE A 24 -1.84 -15.67 19.00
C ILE A 24 -2.12 -14.20 19.32
N GLU A 25 -1.07 -13.39 19.48
CA GLU A 25 -1.21 -11.95 19.71
C GLU A 25 -1.98 -11.26 18.56
N LEU A 26 -1.70 -11.61 17.30
CA LEU A 26 -2.45 -11.08 16.16
C LEU A 26 -3.92 -11.50 16.15
N LYS A 27 -4.23 -12.75 16.54
CA LYS A 27 -5.62 -13.21 16.69
C LYS A 27 -6.35 -12.42 17.77
N ASP A 28 -5.68 -12.13 18.89
CA ASP A 28 -6.25 -11.33 19.96
C ASP A 28 -6.40 -9.85 19.57
N ILE A 29 -5.50 -9.31 18.74
CA ILE A 29 -5.69 -8.00 18.10
C ILE A 29 -6.94 -8.03 17.20
N LYS A 30 -7.11 -9.03 16.33
CA LYS A 30 -8.30 -9.17 15.46
C LYS A 30 -9.60 -9.17 16.28
N ARG A 31 -9.62 -9.92 17.39
CA ARG A 31 -10.78 -9.94 18.30
C ARG A 31 -11.05 -8.58 18.92
N GLN A 32 -10.03 -7.92 19.48
CA GLN A 32 -10.17 -6.59 20.10
C GLN A 32 -10.74 -5.55 19.12
N VAL A 33 -10.40 -5.65 17.84
CA VAL A 33 -10.89 -4.75 16.78
C VAL A 33 -12.36 -5.01 16.50
N ASN A 34 -12.72 -6.27 16.30
CA ASN A 34 -14.11 -6.67 16.05
C ASN A 34 -15.04 -6.30 17.21
N ASP A 35 -14.53 -6.34 18.44
CA ASP A 35 -15.28 -5.97 19.65
C ASP A 35 -15.28 -4.45 19.91
N GLY A 36 -14.61 -3.64 19.08
CA GLY A 36 -14.47 -2.18 19.26
C GLY A 36 -13.64 -1.77 20.49
N ASN A 37 -12.89 -2.72 21.07
CA ASN A 37 -12.14 -2.54 22.32
C ASN A 37 -10.66 -2.21 22.11
N LEU A 38 -10.19 -2.19 20.85
CA LEU A 38 -8.80 -1.88 20.56
C LEU A 38 -8.52 -0.39 20.80
N LYS A 39 -7.90 -0.08 21.94
CA LYS A 39 -7.49 1.29 22.26
C LYS A 39 -6.25 1.69 21.47
N ILE A 40 -6.31 2.90 20.90
CA ILE A 40 -5.15 3.62 20.39
C ILE A 40 -4.21 3.88 21.57
N LYS A 41 -2.96 3.40 21.47
CA LYS A 41 -1.97 3.55 22.55
C LYS A 41 -1.13 4.83 22.41
N CYS A 42 -1.10 5.45 21.23
CA CYS A 42 -0.18 6.53 20.90
C CYS A 42 -0.83 7.59 20.01
N ASP A 43 -0.39 8.84 20.13
CA ASP A 43 -0.91 10.01 19.39
C ASP A 43 -0.30 10.16 17.97
N GLU A 44 0.42 9.15 17.48
CA GLU A 44 1.03 9.18 16.15
C GLU A 44 0.02 8.88 15.04
N THR A 45 0.32 9.29 13.81
CA THR A 45 -0.56 9.06 12.66
C THR A 45 -0.35 7.67 12.06
N ILE A 46 -1.36 7.22 11.29
CA ILE A 46 -1.25 5.97 10.52
C ILE A 46 -0.03 5.98 9.59
N ASP A 47 0.37 7.15 9.07
CA ASP A 47 1.46 7.30 8.11
C ASP A 47 2.81 7.01 8.76
N VAL A 48 2.98 7.38 10.04
CA VAL A 48 4.20 7.10 10.81
C VAL A 48 4.37 5.60 10.97
N TYR A 49 3.34 4.88 11.45
CA TYR A 49 3.40 3.43 11.60
C TYR A 49 3.51 2.68 10.27
N SER A 50 2.90 3.21 9.22
CA SER A 50 3.00 2.70 7.85
C SER A 50 4.44 2.78 7.32
N SER A 51 5.09 3.93 7.53
CA SER A 51 6.49 4.16 7.15
C SER A 51 7.44 3.28 7.97
N GLN A 52 7.18 3.16 9.28
CA GLN A 52 7.96 2.31 10.17
C GLN A 52 7.85 0.85 9.75
N PHE A 53 6.65 0.32 9.56
CA PHE A 53 6.46 -1.06 9.12
C PHE A 53 7.14 -1.29 7.76
N THR A 54 7.03 -0.37 6.81
CA THR A 54 7.74 -0.47 5.51
C THR A 54 9.26 -0.56 5.70
N THR A 55 9.80 0.23 6.63
CA THR A 55 11.23 0.18 6.99
C THR A 55 11.61 -1.17 7.58
N ILE A 56 10.79 -1.71 8.49
CA ILE A 56 11.02 -3.03 9.09
C ILE A 56 10.95 -4.16 8.04
N CYS A 57 10.03 -4.10 7.06
CA CYS A 57 10.01 -5.06 5.96
C CYS A 57 11.30 -5.05 5.14
N LYS A 58 11.85 -3.86 4.84
CA LYS A 58 13.14 -3.73 4.15
C LYS A 58 14.30 -4.31 4.97
N GLN A 59 14.29 -4.07 6.29
CA GLN A 59 15.27 -4.65 7.20
C GLN A 59 15.17 -6.18 7.22
N LEU A 60 13.96 -6.74 7.33
CA LEU A 60 13.72 -8.18 7.27
C LEU A 60 14.20 -8.79 5.95
N ASN A 61 13.99 -8.14 4.80
CA ASN A 61 14.55 -8.63 3.53
C ASN A 61 16.07 -8.72 3.58
N SER A 62 16.75 -7.67 4.09
CA SER A 62 18.21 -7.71 4.27
C SER A 62 18.65 -8.87 5.18
N ILE A 63 17.93 -9.09 6.28
CA ILE A 63 18.22 -10.16 7.25
C ILE A 63 17.96 -11.55 6.63
N ILE A 64 16.93 -11.71 5.80
CA ILE A 64 16.67 -12.96 5.06
C ILE A 64 17.86 -13.31 4.16
N PHE A 65 18.36 -12.35 3.39
CA PHE A 65 19.55 -12.57 2.55
C PHE A 65 20.80 -12.89 3.39
N GLN A 66 21.00 -12.18 4.51
CA GLN A 66 22.11 -12.45 5.43
C GLN A 66 22.02 -13.86 6.02
N LEU A 67 20.83 -14.30 6.45
CA LEU A 67 20.62 -15.64 7.01
C LEU A 67 20.89 -16.72 5.96
N ILE A 68 20.40 -16.58 4.73
CA ILE A 68 20.65 -17.55 3.64
C ILE A 68 22.16 -17.70 3.41
N ASN A 69 22.88 -16.58 3.33
CA ASN A 69 24.32 -16.58 3.14
C ASN A 69 25.06 -17.22 4.32
N ALA A 70 24.66 -16.89 5.55
CA ALA A 70 25.24 -17.45 6.76
C ALA A 70 25.03 -18.97 6.86
N VAL A 71 23.83 -19.46 6.52
CA VAL A 71 23.51 -20.90 6.43
C VAL A 71 24.39 -21.58 5.38
N ASN A 72 24.55 -20.99 4.20
CA ASN A 72 25.38 -21.56 3.14
C ASN A 72 26.88 -21.62 3.52
N GLN A 73 27.34 -20.67 4.33
CA GLN A 73 28.72 -20.59 4.81
C GLN A 73 28.96 -21.37 6.12
N ASN A 74 27.90 -21.93 6.73
CA ASN A 74 27.91 -22.48 8.08
C ASN A 74 28.46 -21.49 9.13
N ASP A 75 28.13 -20.20 9.01
CA ASP A 75 28.48 -19.18 9.99
C ASP A 75 27.45 -19.13 11.13
N GLU A 76 27.67 -19.96 12.15
CA GLU A 76 26.78 -20.12 13.30
C GLU A 76 26.46 -18.80 14.02
N LYS A 77 27.44 -17.89 14.12
CA LYS A 77 27.26 -16.60 14.83
C LYS A 77 26.31 -15.69 14.06
N THR A 78 26.51 -15.58 12.75
CA THR A 78 25.65 -14.74 11.91
C THR A 78 24.26 -15.35 11.77
N ILE A 79 24.13 -16.68 11.81
CA ILE A 79 22.81 -17.36 11.85
C ILE A 79 22.05 -16.97 13.12
N GLU A 80 22.68 -17.05 14.30
CA GLU A 80 22.05 -16.69 15.58
C GLU A 80 21.62 -15.23 15.63
N LEU A 81 22.51 -14.32 15.22
CA LEU A 81 22.20 -12.89 15.14
C LEU A 81 21.02 -12.61 14.20
N SER A 82 21.05 -13.20 13.00
CA SER A 82 19.97 -12.99 12.01
C SER A 82 18.62 -13.49 12.52
N ILE A 83 18.59 -14.61 13.24
CA ILE A 83 17.36 -15.15 13.81
C ILE A 83 16.82 -14.26 14.93
N HIS A 84 17.69 -13.76 15.82
CA HIS A 84 17.29 -12.80 16.84
C HIS A 84 16.74 -11.51 16.21
N ASP A 85 17.41 -10.99 15.19
CA ASP A 85 16.97 -9.80 14.47
C ASP A 85 15.62 -10.03 13.78
N ILE A 86 15.36 -11.22 13.21
CA ILE A 86 14.03 -11.59 12.69
C ILE A 86 12.97 -11.47 13.79
N LEU A 87 13.19 -12.08 14.96
CA LEU A 87 12.21 -12.04 16.06
C LEU A 87 11.92 -10.61 16.53
N GLN A 88 12.96 -9.79 16.68
CA GLN A 88 12.81 -8.40 17.08
C GLN A 88 12.02 -7.60 16.04
N ASN A 89 12.34 -7.76 14.76
CA ASN A 89 11.66 -7.06 13.68
C ASN A 89 10.20 -7.53 13.52
N LEU A 90 9.92 -8.82 13.63
CA LEU A 90 8.55 -9.35 13.63
C LEU A 90 7.71 -8.77 14.77
N ARG A 91 8.29 -8.64 15.97
CA ARG A 91 7.61 -7.99 17.10
C ARG A 91 7.27 -6.53 16.78
N ILE A 92 8.19 -5.78 16.16
CA ILE A 92 7.92 -4.39 15.76
C ILE A 92 6.80 -4.34 14.70
N LEU A 93 6.76 -5.28 13.75
CA LEU A 93 5.66 -5.37 12.77
C LEU A 93 4.30 -5.55 13.43
N ILE A 94 4.19 -6.40 14.46
CA ILE A 94 2.93 -6.60 15.20
C ILE A 94 2.50 -5.32 15.89
N ILE A 95 3.44 -4.59 16.50
CA ILE A 95 3.17 -3.30 17.15
C ILE A 95 2.67 -2.28 16.13
N CYS A 96 3.37 -2.15 14.98
CA CYS A 96 2.95 -1.24 13.91
C CYS A 96 1.56 -1.62 13.40
N THR A 97 1.30 -2.90 13.17
CA THR A 97 0.01 -3.42 12.72
C THR A 97 -1.10 -3.08 13.71
N ARG A 98 -0.88 -3.35 14.99
CA ARG A 98 -1.82 -3.00 16.07
C ARG A 98 -2.19 -1.51 16.01
N ASN A 99 -1.20 -0.64 15.87
CA ASN A 99 -1.44 0.80 15.86
C ASN A 99 -2.13 1.27 14.56
N ILE A 100 -1.71 0.76 13.40
CA ILE A 100 -2.37 1.05 12.10
C ILE A 100 -3.85 0.69 12.18
N ILE A 101 -4.16 -0.50 12.71
CA ILE A 101 -5.53 -0.98 12.86
C ILE A 101 -6.32 -0.14 13.87
N ALA A 102 -5.72 0.21 15.02
CA ALA A 102 -6.38 1.02 16.05
C ALA A 102 -6.73 2.43 15.56
N ILE A 103 -5.90 3.01 14.67
CA ILE A 103 -6.12 4.35 14.09
C ILE A 103 -7.04 4.30 12.86
N SER A 104 -7.02 3.19 12.12
CA SER A 104 -7.84 3.02 10.91
C SER A 104 -9.31 2.81 11.27
N ASN A 105 -10.21 3.52 10.58
CA ASN A 105 -11.65 3.28 10.64
C ASN A 105 -12.14 2.37 9.49
N ASP A 106 -11.25 1.95 8.61
CA ASP A 106 -11.57 1.11 7.45
C ASP A 106 -11.41 -0.37 7.80
N HIS A 107 -12.54 -1.07 7.97
CA HIS A 107 -12.57 -2.49 8.30
C HIS A 107 -11.83 -3.36 7.27
N GLN A 108 -11.84 -2.99 5.99
CA GLN A 108 -11.15 -3.75 4.95
C GLN A 108 -9.62 -3.67 5.14
N ILE A 109 -9.10 -2.47 5.46
CA ILE A 109 -7.68 -2.28 5.80
C ILE A 109 -7.34 -3.09 7.05
N GLN A 110 -8.19 -3.02 8.08
CA GLN A 110 -7.97 -3.72 9.35
C GLN A 110 -7.90 -5.24 9.17
N GLU A 111 -8.79 -5.83 8.38
CA GLU A 111 -8.79 -7.28 8.12
C GLU A 111 -7.62 -7.70 7.24
N THR A 112 -7.40 -6.98 6.13
CA THR A 112 -6.37 -7.33 5.15
C THR A 112 -4.96 -7.31 5.77
N ILE A 113 -4.64 -6.31 6.59
CA ILE A 113 -3.30 -6.21 7.19
C ILE A 113 -3.02 -7.34 8.19
N ILE A 114 -4.04 -7.78 8.93
CA ILE A 114 -3.92 -8.91 9.86
C ILE A 114 -3.68 -10.21 9.09
N GLU A 115 -4.47 -10.46 8.04
CA GLU A 115 -4.34 -11.67 7.23
C GLU A 115 -2.98 -11.76 6.54
N ARG A 116 -2.50 -10.64 6.00
CA ARG A 116 -1.17 -10.57 5.37
C ARG A 116 -0.05 -10.79 6.37
N LEU A 117 -0.13 -10.19 7.56
CA LEU A 117 0.89 -10.40 8.58
C LEU A 117 0.85 -11.84 9.12
N TYR A 118 -0.33 -12.46 9.23
CA TYR A 118 -0.44 -13.88 9.58
C TYR A 118 0.27 -14.78 8.56
N ASP A 119 0.08 -14.53 7.26
CA ASP A 119 0.79 -15.24 6.19
C ASP A 119 2.31 -15.06 6.29
N ILE A 120 2.78 -13.85 6.58
CA ILE A 120 4.21 -13.57 6.81
C ILE A 120 4.76 -14.40 7.98
N LEU A 121 4.07 -14.45 9.13
CA LEU A 121 4.53 -15.21 10.29
C LEU A 121 4.66 -16.71 9.97
N GLN A 122 3.65 -17.28 9.29
CA GLN A 122 3.68 -18.69 8.85
C GLN A 122 4.85 -18.97 7.90
N ARG A 123 5.13 -18.05 6.97
CA ARG A 123 6.26 -18.17 6.04
C ARG A 123 7.61 -18.03 6.75
N PHE A 124 7.73 -17.20 7.77
CA PHE A 124 8.93 -17.15 8.61
C PHE A 124 9.15 -18.44 9.40
N ILE A 125 8.08 -19.06 9.94
CA ILE A 125 8.17 -20.38 10.57
C ILE A 125 8.71 -21.40 9.56
N HIS A 126 8.16 -21.41 8.34
CA HIS A 126 8.62 -22.31 7.28
C HIS A 126 10.09 -22.07 6.90
N PHE A 127 10.47 -20.81 6.72
CA PHE A 127 11.83 -20.39 6.39
C PHE A 127 12.84 -20.82 7.46
N ILE A 128 12.56 -20.58 8.74
CA ILE A 128 13.43 -20.97 9.86
C ILE A 128 13.54 -22.50 9.98
N CYS A 129 12.43 -23.23 9.80
CA CYS A 129 12.46 -24.69 9.75
C CYS A 129 13.36 -25.21 8.63
N GLU A 130 13.29 -24.59 7.46
CA GLU A 130 14.11 -25.00 6.33
C GLU A 130 15.58 -24.60 6.50
N SER A 131 15.87 -23.46 7.13
CA SER A 131 17.23 -23.09 7.53
C SER A 131 17.85 -24.18 8.41
N LYS A 132 17.11 -24.67 9.43
CA LYS A 132 17.57 -25.78 10.30
C LYS A 132 17.90 -27.05 9.50
N LYS A 133 17.05 -27.44 8.56
CA LYS A 133 17.28 -28.64 7.73
C LYS A 133 18.48 -28.48 6.80
N THR A 134 18.64 -27.29 6.23
CA THR A 134 19.76 -26.97 5.33
C THR A 134 21.10 -27.06 6.07
N ILE A 135 21.16 -26.57 7.31
CA ILE A 135 22.33 -26.70 8.19
C ILE A 135 22.67 -28.18 8.44
N GLN A 136 21.66 -29.05 8.60
CA GLN A 136 21.86 -30.47 8.90
C GLN A 136 22.23 -31.35 7.70
N THR A 137 21.74 -31.01 6.50
CA THR A 137 21.78 -31.90 5.33
C THR A 137 22.61 -31.38 4.15
N SER A 138 23.03 -30.10 4.17
CA SER A 138 23.88 -29.41 3.18
C SER A 138 23.46 -29.48 1.69
N ASN A 139 22.42 -30.24 1.33
CA ASN A 139 21.97 -30.47 -0.06
C ASN A 139 20.68 -29.69 -0.41
N GLU A 140 20.15 -28.90 0.52
CA GLU A 140 18.86 -28.17 0.38
C GLU A 140 19.01 -26.64 0.16
N GLN A 141 20.22 -26.15 -0.15
CA GLN A 141 20.52 -24.71 -0.27
C GLN A 141 19.66 -23.96 -1.33
N ASN A 142 19.34 -24.62 -2.44
CA ASN A 142 18.47 -24.06 -3.48
C ASN A 142 17.03 -23.88 -2.98
N LYS A 143 16.56 -24.80 -2.14
CA LYS A 143 15.20 -24.75 -1.57
C LYS A 143 15.07 -23.62 -0.56
N LEU A 144 16.08 -23.45 0.31
CA LEU A 144 16.14 -22.32 1.23
C LEU A 144 16.12 -20.97 0.50
N SER A 145 16.91 -20.85 -0.58
CA SER A 145 16.95 -19.62 -1.40
C SER A 145 15.59 -19.30 -2.03
N ASN A 146 14.88 -20.31 -2.55
CA ASN A 146 13.55 -20.14 -3.13
C ASN A 146 12.52 -19.67 -2.09
N ILE A 147 12.53 -20.27 -0.89
CA ILE A 147 11.62 -19.88 0.20
C ILE A 147 11.93 -18.45 0.65
N GLY A 148 13.21 -18.08 0.79
CA GLY A 148 13.60 -16.72 1.14
C GLY A 148 13.19 -15.68 0.09
N HIS A 149 13.27 -16.03 -1.19
CA HIS A 149 12.80 -15.17 -2.27
C HIS A 149 11.28 -14.96 -2.23
N ASP A 150 10.50 -16.03 -2.08
CA ASP A 150 9.03 -15.96 -1.97
C ASP A 150 8.57 -15.18 -0.72
N LEU A 151 9.26 -15.37 0.41
CA LEU A 151 9.06 -14.57 1.61
C LEU A 151 9.35 -13.08 1.38
N SER A 152 10.42 -12.76 0.65
CA SER A 152 10.77 -11.38 0.31
C SER A 152 9.72 -10.72 -0.59
N LEU A 153 9.17 -11.46 -1.56
CA LEU A 153 8.06 -10.99 -2.38
C LEU A 153 6.82 -10.70 -1.52
N THR A 154 6.48 -11.62 -0.62
CA THR A 154 5.33 -11.47 0.29
C THR A 154 5.48 -10.25 1.20
N LEU A 155 6.67 -10.06 1.79
CA LEU A 155 6.98 -8.90 2.63
C LEU A 155 6.82 -7.57 1.87
N ASN A 156 7.31 -7.51 0.63
CA ASN A 156 7.21 -6.29 -0.18
C ASN A 156 5.77 -5.93 -0.53
N SER A 157 4.93 -6.93 -0.84
CA SER A 157 3.52 -6.70 -1.20
C SER A 157 2.59 -6.45 0.00
N CYS A 158 3.03 -6.73 1.23
CA CYS A 158 2.16 -6.67 2.42
C CYS A 158 1.65 -5.26 2.74
N LEU A 159 2.47 -4.22 2.58
CA LEU A 159 2.07 -2.85 2.94
C LEU A 159 1.87 -1.90 1.78
N SER A 160 2.65 -2.02 0.71
CA SER A 160 2.52 -1.13 -0.45
C SER A 160 1.08 -1.13 -0.95
N ASN A 161 0.40 -2.27 -0.88
CA ASN A 161 -0.92 -2.45 -1.44
C ASN A 161 -2.03 -1.94 -0.51
N ILE A 162 -1.87 -2.00 0.82
CA ILE A 162 -2.97 -1.71 1.75
C ILE A 162 -3.13 -0.20 1.98
N ILE A 163 -2.03 0.52 2.22
CA ILE A 163 -2.09 1.95 2.55
C ILE A 163 -2.26 2.79 1.29
N SER A 164 -1.63 2.41 0.18
CA SER A 164 -1.85 3.07 -1.11
C SER A 164 -3.32 2.99 -1.53
N GLN A 165 -3.97 1.83 -1.32
CA GLN A 165 -5.40 1.66 -1.57
C GLN A 165 -6.27 2.63 -0.78
N ARG A 166 -5.89 2.98 0.45
CA ARG A 166 -6.64 3.96 1.25
C ARG A 166 -6.75 5.30 0.51
N TYR A 167 -5.64 5.80 -0.02
CA TYR A 167 -5.63 7.11 -0.68
C TYR A 167 -6.37 7.07 -2.02
N PHE A 168 -6.27 5.96 -2.76
CA PHE A 168 -7.10 5.77 -3.96
C PHE A 168 -8.59 5.68 -3.62
N ASN A 169 -8.98 4.92 -2.60
CA ASN A 169 -10.37 4.78 -2.17
C ASN A 169 -10.95 6.13 -1.70
N GLU A 170 -10.17 6.91 -0.95
CA GLU A 170 -10.58 8.24 -0.51
C GLU A 170 -10.74 9.20 -1.71
N ALA A 171 -9.80 9.19 -2.65
CA ALA A 171 -9.88 10.00 -3.87
C ALA A 171 -11.10 9.60 -4.74
N ILE A 172 -11.31 8.30 -4.96
CA ILE A 172 -12.48 7.78 -5.70
C ILE A 172 -13.78 8.19 -5.01
N LYS A 173 -13.85 8.09 -3.68
CA LYS A 173 -15.02 8.51 -2.91
C LYS A 173 -15.29 10.00 -3.09
N GLN A 174 -14.29 10.86 -2.91
CA GLN A 174 -14.43 12.31 -3.12
C GLN A 174 -14.89 12.64 -4.55
N MET A 175 -14.33 11.98 -5.55
CA MET A 175 -14.72 12.18 -6.95
C MET A 175 -16.12 11.65 -7.28
N SER A 176 -16.58 10.61 -6.58
CA SER A 176 -17.93 10.08 -6.76
C SER A 176 -19.01 11.07 -6.31
N GLU A 177 -18.70 11.96 -5.36
CA GLU A 177 -19.63 13.00 -4.88
C GLU A 177 -19.94 14.03 -5.98
N TYR A 178 -18.98 14.32 -6.86
CA TYR A 178 -19.16 15.24 -7.98
C TYR A 178 -20.12 14.72 -9.08
N VAL A 179 -20.48 13.43 -9.08
CA VAL A 179 -21.53 12.90 -9.98
C VAL A 179 -22.84 13.66 -9.80
N TYR A 180 -23.20 13.95 -8.54
CA TYR A 180 -24.43 14.65 -8.21
C TYR A 180 -24.36 16.12 -8.61
N THR A 181 -23.22 16.77 -8.40
CA THR A 181 -23.01 18.15 -8.85
C THR A 181 -23.09 18.26 -10.37
N LEU A 182 -22.57 17.27 -11.10
CA LEU A 182 -22.66 17.17 -12.56
C LEU A 182 -24.03 16.71 -13.08
N ALA A 183 -24.95 16.31 -12.21
CA ALA A 183 -26.33 16.03 -12.57
C ALA A 183 -27.18 17.32 -12.65
N GLY A 184 -26.69 18.43 -12.06
CA GLY A 184 -27.40 19.71 -11.96
C GLY A 184 -28.24 19.82 -10.68
N PRO A 185 -29.02 20.90 -10.50
CA PRO A 185 -29.36 21.91 -11.51
C PRO A 185 -28.23 22.93 -11.78
N TYR A 186 -28.19 23.45 -13.00
CA TYR A 186 -27.30 24.54 -13.42
C TYR A 186 -28.10 25.85 -13.50
N ASP A 187 -27.75 26.85 -12.68
CA ASP A 187 -28.49 28.12 -12.63
C ASP A 187 -27.73 29.24 -13.35
N ARG A 188 -28.37 29.81 -14.37
CA ARG A 188 -27.86 30.99 -15.10
C ARG A 188 -27.81 32.25 -14.23
N LYS A 189 -28.54 32.31 -13.11
CA LYS A 189 -28.72 33.52 -12.28
C LYS A 189 -27.76 33.63 -11.09
N LEU A 190 -26.98 32.60 -10.76
CA LEU A 190 -26.06 32.61 -9.62
C LEU A 190 -24.73 33.32 -9.90
N SER A 191 -24.46 33.69 -11.16
CA SER A 191 -23.23 34.37 -11.55
C SER A 191 -23.31 35.88 -11.25
N LEU A 192 -22.61 36.31 -10.22
CA LEU A 192 -22.37 37.73 -9.88
C LEU A 192 -20.94 38.19 -10.28
N THR A 193 -20.13 37.30 -10.85
CA THR A 193 -18.71 37.49 -11.16
C THR A 193 -18.46 37.48 -12.67
N SER A 194 -17.35 38.10 -13.09
CA SER A 194 -16.93 38.08 -14.50
C SER A 194 -16.51 36.67 -14.93
N ILE A 195 -16.83 36.30 -16.17
CA ILE A 195 -16.42 35.04 -16.79
C ILE A 195 -14.88 34.97 -16.84
N ASN A 196 -14.29 34.10 -16.04
CA ASN A 196 -12.85 33.85 -16.10
C ASN A 196 -12.59 32.52 -16.81
N SER A 197 -12.62 32.51 -18.15
CA SER A 197 -12.19 31.35 -18.96
C SER A 197 -10.75 30.91 -18.67
N ASP A 198 -9.96 31.82 -18.11
CA ASP A 198 -8.60 31.57 -17.67
C ASP A 198 -8.55 30.65 -16.45
N ASP A 199 -9.57 30.67 -15.58
CA ASP A 199 -9.60 29.86 -14.36
C ASP A 199 -9.93 28.38 -14.66
N ILE A 200 -10.86 28.12 -15.58
CA ILE A 200 -11.09 26.74 -16.08
C ILE A 200 -9.89 26.22 -16.89
N SER A 201 -9.25 27.08 -17.68
CA SER A 201 -8.06 26.68 -18.46
C SER A 201 -6.86 26.38 -17.55
N ARG A 202 -6.67 27.20 -16.50
CA ARG A 202 -5.62 27.00 -15.49
C ARG A 202 -5.85 25.72 -14.68
N SER A 203 -7.07 25.51 -14.18
CA SER A 203 -7.41 24.28 -13.44
C SER A 203 -7.30 23.03 -14.31
N ALA A 204 -7.63 23.10 -15.62
CA ALA A 204 -7.38 22.01 -16.56
C ALA A 204 -5.88 21.67 -16.70
N ALA A 205 -5.00 22.68 -16.77
CA ALA A 205 -3.57 22.46 -16.83
C ALA A 205 -3.03 21.82 -15.54
N ILE A 206 -3.52 22.27 -14.39
CA ILE A 206 -3.17 21.70 -13.07
C ILE A 206 -3.64 20.24 -12.98
N LEU A 207 -4.87 19.93 -13.41
CA LEU A 207 -5.40 18.57 -13.45
C LEU A 207 -4.54 17.67 -14.34
N ASN A 208 -4.16 18.12 -15.53
CA ASN A 208 -3.28 17.35 -16.43
C ASN A 208 -1.91 17.07 -15.79
N GLN A 209 -1.34 18.03 -15.06
CA GLN A 209 -0.10 17.82 -14.33
C GLN A 209 -0.29 16.80 -13.20
N ALA A 210 -1.37 16.93 -12.42
CA ALA A 210 -1.68 16.00 -11.35
C ALA A 210 -1.91 14.57 -11.86
N THR A 211 -2.54 14.42 -13.04
CA THR A 211 -2.65 13.15 -13.77
C THR A 211 -1.28 12.55 -14.05
N HIS A 212 -0.35 13.35 -14.57
CA HIS A 212 1.01 12.88 -14.88
C HIS A 212 1.76 12.41 -13.63
N ASP A 213 1.71 13.20 -12.55
CA ASP A 213 2.35 12.88 -11.28
C ASP A 213 1.75 11.60 -10.65
N LEU A 214 0.43 11.41 -10.77
CA LEU A 214 -0.26 10.20 -10.32
C LEU A 214 0.20 8.96 -11.10
N VAL A 215 0.34 9.05 -12.43
CA VAL A 215 0.85 7.95 -13.26
C VAL A 215 2.28 7.58 -12.86
N ILE A 216 3.15 8.56 -12.65
CA ILE A 216 4.55 8.33 -12.23
C ILE A 216 4.61 7.67 -10.85
N SER A 217 3.88 8.20 -9.86
CA SER A 217 3.89 7.66 -8.49
C SER A 217 3.28 6.25 -8.41
N THR A 218 2.25 5.98 -9.19
CA THR A 218 1.68 4.62 -9.32
C THR A 218 2.69 3.65 -9.86
N HIS A 219 3.51 4.10 -10.81
CA HIS A 219 4.60 3.32 -11.37
C HIS A 219 5.75 3.09 -10.37
N THR A 220 6.14 4.09 -9.57
CA THR A 220 7.24 3.93 -8.60
C THR A 220 6.85 3.10 -7.38
N GLY A 221 5.56 2.99 -7.07
CA GLY A 221 5.05 2.18 -5.97
C GLY A 221 5.42 2.71 -4.57
N VAL A 222 5.92 3.94 -4.49
CA VAL A 222 6.28 4.57 -3.21
C VAL A 222 4.99 5.05 -2.54
N THR A 223 4.57 4.37 -1.46
CA THR A 223 3.32 4.65 -0.74
C THR A 223 3.14 6.12 -0.36
N GLN A 224 4.21 6.80 0.04
CA GLN A 224 4.15 8.22 0.42
C GLN A 224 3.92 9.14 -0.80
N ASP A 225 4.49 8.81 -1.95
CA ASP A 225 4.30 9.58 -3.17
C ASP A 225 2.90 9.34 -3.72
N LEU A 226 2.44 8.09 -3.70
CA LEU A 226 1.07 7.69 -4.03
C LEU A 226 0.01 8.42 -3.21
N ALA A 227 0.24 8.57 -1.90
CA ALA A 227 -0.63 9.34 -1.03
C ALA A 227 -0.76 10.80 -1.49
N LYS A 228 0.40 11.45 -1.69
CA LYS A 228 0.48 12.86 -2.06
C LYS A 228 -0.16 13.12 -3.42
N THR A 229 0.18 12.30 -4.41
CA THR A 229 -0.32 12.47 -5.78
C THR A 229 -1.79 12.13 -5.92
N SER A 230 -2.31 11.12 -5.20
CA SER A 230 -3.74 10.80 -5.18
C SER A 230 -4.57 11.94 -4.57
N ILE A 231 -4.11 12.51 -3.45
CA ILE A 231 -4.74 13.67 -2.81
C ILE A 231 -4.68 14.90 -3.71
N TYR A 232 -3.50 15.17 -4.30
CA TYR A 232 -3.31 16.30 -5.21
C TYR A 232 -4.20 16.18 -6.45
N PHE A 233 -4.29 15.00 -7.04
CA PHE A 233 -5.17 14.69 -8.16
C PHE A 233 -6.65 14.92 -7.81
N SER A 234 -7.13 14.35 -6.69
CA SER A 234 -8.52 14.55 -6.25
C SER A 234 -8.87 16.03 -6.08
N ARG A 235 -7.96 16.81 -5.49
CA ARG A 235 -8.14 18.24 -5.30
C ARG A 235 -8.13 19.02 -6.62
N ALA A 236 -7.15 18.76 -7.48
CA ALA A 236 -7.06 19.38 -8.80
C ALA A 236 -8.30 19.07 -9.65
N PHE A 237 -8.84 17.85 -9.53
CA PHE A 237 -10.09 17.45 -10.15
C PHE A 237 -11.28 18.26 -9.61
N GLY A 238 -11.42 18.38 -8.30
CA GLY A 238 -12.47 19.18 -7.67
C GLY A 238 -12.44 20.64 -8.13
N ASP A 239 -11.27 21.27 -8.07
CA ASP A 239 -11.06 22.65 -8.54
C ASP A 239 -11.44 22.80 -10.03
N PHE A 240 -11.13 21.82 -10.87
CA PHE A 240 -11.52 21.82 -12.28
C PHE A 240 -13.04 21.69 -12.48
N ILE A 241 -13.70 20.80 -11.74
CA ILE A 241 -15.16 20.62 -11.84
C ILE A 241 -15.90 21.87 -11.34
N ASP A 242 -15.47 22.48 -10.23
CA ASP A 242 -16.08 23.69 -9.68
C ASP A 242 -15.95 24.87 -10.65
N ASN A 243 -14.74 25.13 -11.16
CA ASN A 243 -14.53 26.14 -12.20
C ASN A 243 -15.29 25.81 -13.50
N GLY A 244 -15.45 24.53 -13.83
CA GLY A 244 -16.22 24.03 -14.95
C GLY A 244 -17.71 24.31 -14.84
N ILE A 245 -18.29 24.07 -13.65
CA ILE A 245 -19.70 24.35 -13.35
C ILE A 245 -19.95 25.86 -13.39
N ASP A 246 -19.06 26.66 -12.81
CA ASP A 246 -19.14 28.11 -12.91
C ASP A 246 -19.13 28.54 -14.37
N PHE A 247 -18.21 28.03 -15.19
CA PHE A 247 -18.18 28.34 -16.62
C PHE A 247 -19.44 27.91 -17.37
N VAL A 248 -20.02 26.75 -17.02
CA VAL A 248 -21.32 26.27 -17.54
C VAL A 248 -22.46 27.22 -17.18
N ASN A 249 -22.50 27.72 -15.94
CA ASN A 249 -23.53 28.64 -15.46
C ASN A 249 -23.49 30.00 -16.18
N HIS A 250 -22.30 30.45 -16.59
CA HIS A 250 -22.13 31.70 -17.35
C HIS A 250 -22.35 31.53 -18.86
N GLN A 251 -22.38 30.30 -19.38
CA GLN A 251 -22.53 30.05 -20.80
C GLN A 251 -23.97 30.31 -21.28
N GLN A 252 -24.12 31.32 -22.14
CA GLN A 252 -25.42 31.78 -22.65
C GLN A 252 -25.93 30.92 -23.81
N GLU A 253 -25.02 30.34 -24.60
CA GLU A 253 -25.37 29.49 -25.74
C GLU A 253 -25.68 28.06 -25.29
N ASP A 254 -26.95 27.64 -25.42
CA ASP A 254 -27.43 26.34 -24.94
C ASP A 254 -26.65 25.16 -25.57
N GLU A 255 -26.24 25.25 -26.84
CA GLU A 255 -25.43 24.23 -27.50
C GLU A 255 -24.00 24.13 -26.95
N LYS A 256 -23.35 25.28 -26.70
CA LYS A 256 -22.01 25.31 -26.09
C LYS A 256 -22.07 24.82 -24.65
N ARG A 257 -23.11 25.21 -23.91
CA ARG A 257 -23.34 24.77 -22.53
C ARG A 257 -23.53 23.26 -22.45
N SER A 258 -24.36 22.69 -23.33
CA SER A 258 -24.59 21.25 -23.40
C SER A 258 -23.29 20.49 -23.69
N ARG A 259 -22.47 20.99 -24.62
CA ARG A 259 -21.14 20.42 -24.91
C ARG A 259 -20.19 20.49 -23.72
N LEU A 260 -20.18 21.61 -22.99
CA LEU A 260 -19.35 21.75 -21.79
C LEU A 260 -19.74 20.75 -20.70
N ILE A 261 -21.04 20.59 -20.42
CA ILE A 261 -21.54 19.61 -19.45
C ILE A 261 -21.12 18.19 -19.85
N ILE A 262 -21.25 17.83 -21.14
CA ILE A 262 -20.79 16.52 -21.64
C ILE A 262 -19.28 16.37 -21.45
N SER A 263 -18.49 17.41 -21.73
CA SER A 263 -17.04 17.39 -21.53
C SER A 263 -16.66 17.17 -20.06
N LEU A 264 -17.32 17.86 -19.11
CA LEU A 264 -17.07 17.69 -17.68
C LEU A 264 -17.40 16.25 -17.22
N LYS A 265 -18.50 15.67 -17.71
CA LYS A 265 -18.87 14.27 -17.44
C LYS A 265 -17.87 13.27 -18.01
N ASN A 266 -17.33 13.55 -19.21
CA ASN A 266 -16.30 12.71 -19.81
C ASN A 266 -15.00 12.76 -18.99
N VAL A 267 -14.55 13.96 -18.58
CA VAL A 267 -13.38 14.11 -17.71
C VAL A 267 -13.61 13.38 -16.38
N HIS A 268 -14.78 13.55 -15.75
CA HIS A 268 -15.14 12.79 -14.54
C HIS A 268 -15.04 11.27 -14.74
N THR A 269 -15.55 10.76 -15.86
CA THR A 269 -15.52 9.33 -16.16
C THR A 269 -14.08 8.84 -16.36
N SER A 270 -13.28 9.53 -17.18
CA SER A 270 -11.87 9.18 -17.44
C SER A 270 -11.02 9.28 -16.18
N SER A 271 -11.17 10.35 -15.39
CA SER A 271 -10.43 10.53 -14.13
C SER A 271 -10.75 9.43 -13.10
N ASN A 272 -12.01 8.98 -13.01
CA ASN A 272 -12.36 7.83 -12.16
C ASN A 272 -11.78 6.52 -12.68
N GLN A 273 -11.83 6.29 -14.00
CA GLN A 273 -11.21 5.10 -14.60
C GLN A 273 -9.70 5.07 -14.34
N LEU A 274 -9.02 6.22 -14.43
CA LEU A 274 -7.61 6.33 -14.10
C LEU A 274 -7.32 5.93 -12.65
N LEU A 275 -8.10 6.42 -11.68
CA LEU A 275 -7.91 6.06 -10.27
C LEU A 275 -8.18 4.57 -10.01
N GLU A 276 -9.21 3.98 -10.62
CA GLU A 276 -9.49 2.54 -10.49
C GLU A 276 -8.37 1.69 -11.12
N ARG A 277 -7.80 2.13 -12.24
CA ARG A 277 -6.64 1.49 -12.85
C ARG A 277 -5.39 1.62 -12.00
N ALA A 278 -5.11 2.81 -11.49
CA ALA A 278 -3.98 3.07 -10.62
C ALA A 278 -4.08 2.27 -9.32
N LYS A 279 -5.29 2.18 -8.75
CA LYS A 279 -5.61 1.29 -7.64
C LYS A 279 -5.31 -0.16 -8.00
N SER A 280 -5.86 -0.69 -9.09
CA SER A 280 -5.65 -2.09 -9.51
C SER A 280 -4.16 -2.42 -9.67
N ILE A 281 -3.40 -1.55 -10.34
CA ILE A 281 -1.96 -1.71 -10.54
C ILE A 281 -1.21 -1.69 -9.20
N SER A 282 -1.63 -0.83 -8.26
CA SER A 282 -1.07 -0.83 -6.90
C SER A 282 -1.37 -2.11 -6.10
N MET A 283 -2.28 -2.98 -6.56
CA MET A 283 -2.57 -4.28 -5.96
C MET A 283 -1.73 -5.40 -6.57
N GLU A 284 -1.20 -5.20 -7.77
CA GLU A 284 -0.50 -6.24 -8.51
C GLU A 284 0.94 -6.39 -8.01
N PRO A 285 1.49 -7.61 -7.95
CA PRO A 285 2.90 -7.80 -7.62
C PRO A 285 3.80 -7.09 -8.66
N ILE A 286 4.96 -6.60 -8.23
CA ILE A 286 5.96 -5.87 -9.06
C ILE A 286 6.49 -6.72 -10.26
N THR A 287 6.01 -7.96 -10.42
CA THR A 287 6.34 -8.86 -11.54
C THR A 287 5.76 -8.47 -12.89
N ILE A 288 4.89 -7.45 -12.97
CA ILE A 288 4.32 -6.99 -14.24
C ILE A 288 5.34 -6.11 -14.97
N ASN A 289 5.49 -6.37 -16.27
CA ASN A 289 6.37 -5.62 -17.16
C ASN A 289 6.05 -4.12 -17.15
N GLU A 290 7.09 -3.30 -16.98
CA GLU A 290 7.05 -1.84 -16.90
C GLU A 290 6.29 -1.19 -18.06
N ASN A 291 6.38 -1.78 -19.26
CA ASN A 291 5.71 -1.29 -20.46
C ASN A 291 4.20 -1.53 -20.45
N ASP A 292 3.73 -2.62 -19.83
CA ASP A 292 2.31 -2.93 -19.77
C ASP A 292 1.59 -2.02 -18.77
N ILE A 293 2.22 -1.71 -17.63
CA ILE A 293 1.72 -0.76 -16.64
C ILE A 293 1.57 0.65 -17.26
N LYS A 294 2.61 1.12 -17.95
CA LYS A 294 2.58 2.44 -18.64
C LYS A 294 1.48 2.49 -19.69
N HIS A 295 1.31 1.43 -20.50
CA HIS A 295 0.26 1.39 -21.50
C HIS A 295 -1.14 1.42 -20.89
N GLN A 296 -1.36 0.70 -19.80
CA GLN A 296 -2.67 0.67 -19.13
C GLN A 296 -3.04 2.01 -18.49
N LEU A 297 -2.08 2.69 -17.87
CA LEU A 297 -2.28 4.01 -17.27
C LEU A 297 -2.42 5.11 -18.32
N ALA A 298 -1.58 5.09 -19.38
CA ALA A 298 -1.63 6.08 -20.45
C ALA A 298 -2.93 6.01 -21.28
N ASN A 299 -3.56 4.85 -21.36
CA ASN A 299 -4.86 4.72 -22.04
C ASN A 299 -6.04 5.26 -21.20
N ALA A 300 -5.86 5.42 -19.89
CA ALA A 300 -6.88 5.90 -18.96
C ALA A 300 -6.71 7.39 -18.59
N ALA A 301 -5.49 7.91 -18.70
CA ALA A 301 -5.11 9.32 -18.52
C ALA A 301 -5.48 10.18 -19.72
#